data_AF-A0A3Q0G9L8-F1
#
_entry.id   AF-A0A3Q0G9L8-F1
#
_cell.length_a   1.000
_cell.length_b   1.000
_cell.length_c   1.000
_cell.angle_alpha   90.00
_cell.angle_beta   90.00
_cell.angle_gamma   90.00
#
_symmetry.space_group_name_H-M   'P 1'
#
loop_
_entity.id
_entity.type
_entity.pdbx_description
1 polymer ?
#
loop_
_entity_poly.entity_id
_entity_poly.type
_entity_poly.pdbx_seq_one_letter_code
_entity_poly.pdbx_strand_id
1 'polypeptide(L)'
;MKYPLPLVLMIQYLRKVLIAVTGIHSLWQIPNFSRAWRTVILAPFLAASCPPNPKQLEACCECFVTLLKCPVLADLDVIGIAKQYAQLDLPAFALGCLLLIPQPEKREQQIQGFLSSSNPEAILQQVDECMNTGEVAGFASQIRCLILDNIIHEKQYEKFSKSKYFPLLKLQVMNNNRVKELVEYLLSKNCADDAAALVTEYQERCGNSIPADLLPCDILKMFLSTPQ
;
A
#
# COMPACT_ATOMS: atom_id res chain seq x y z
N MET A 1 20.46 0.01 22.01
CA MET A 1 21.17 1.16 22.62
C MET A 1 20.23 2.35 22.60
N LYS A 2 20.01 3.04 23.74
CA LYS A 2 19.26 4.30 23.76
C LYS A 2 20.21 5.43 23.39
N TYR A 3 19.85 6.25 22.40
CA TYR A 3 20.60 7.45 22.08
C TYR A 3 20.56 8.45 23.25
N PRO A 4 21.64 9.21 23.50
CA PRO A 4 21.61 10.28 24.48
C PRO A 4 20.62 11.37 24.02
N LEU A 5 19.81 11.90 24.94
CA LEU A 5 18.79 12.95 24.69
C LEU A 5 19.25 14.09 23.75
N PRO A 6 20.49 14.61 23.88
CA PRO A 6 21.02 15.64 22.99
C PRO A 6 21.04 15.25 21.51
N LEU A 7 21.31 13.98 21.21
CA LEU A 7 21.39 13.51 19.82
C LEU A 7 19.99 13.46 19.17
N VAL A 8 18.96 13.08 19.91
CA VAL A 8 17.58 13.05 19.41
C VAL A 8 17.11 14.46 19.05
N LEU A 9 17.43 15.45 19.89
CA LEU A 9 17.13 16.86 19.64
C LEU A 9 17.88 17.40 18.42
N MET A 10 19.16 17.02 18.25
CA MET A 10 19.95 17.40 17.08
C MET A 10 19.38 16.82 15.77
N ILE A 11 18.91 15.56 15.78
CA ILE A 11 18.28 14.95 14.61
C ILE A 11 16.97 15.65 14.25
N GLN A 12 16.14 15.99 15.24
CA GLN A 12 14.90 16.72 15.00
C GLN A 12 15.17 18.12 14.44
N TYR A 13 16.17 18.82 14.97
CA TYR A 13 16.57 20.13 14.44
C TYR A 13 17.09 20.02 13.01
N LEU A 14 17.97 19.05 12.74
CA LEU A 14 18.51 18.81 11.40
C LEU A 14 17.40 18.49 10.40
N ARG A 15 16.40 17.69 10.78
CA ARG A 15 15.21 17.41 9.94
C ARG A 15 14.50 18.69 9.53
N LYS A 16 14.24 19.60 10.48
CA LYS A 16 13.56 20.88 10.22
C LYS A 16 14.37 21.75 9.26
N VAL A 17 15.70 21.83 9.47
CA VAL A 17 16.60 22.58 8.59
C VAL A 17 16.58 21.99 7.18
N LEU A 18 16.74 20.68 7.04
CA LEU A 18 16.76 20.02 5.73
C LEU A 18 15.47 20.25 4.94
N ILE A 19 14.30 20.13 5.59
CA ILE A 19 13.00 20.42 4.97
C ILE A 19 12.92 21.89 4.52
N ALA A 20 13.36 22.82 5.36
CA ALA A 20 13.30 24.26 5.05
C ALA A 20 14.19 24.65 3.85
N VAL A 21 15.30 23.93 3.65
CA VAL A 21 16.25 24.22 2.56
C VAL A 21 16.06 23.34 1.32
N THR A 22 15.06 22.45 1.29
CA THR A 22 14.78 21.56 0.14
C THR A 22 14.64 22.35 -1.18
N GLY A 23 14.05 23.54 -1.18
CA GLY A 23 13.88 24.36 -2.38
C GLY A 23 15.17 24.97 -2.96
N ILE A 24 16.29 24.88 -2.25
CA ILE A 24 17.57 25.47 -2.67
C ILE A 24 18.37 24.42 -3.46
N HIS A 25 18.15 24.38 -4.76
CA HIS A 25 18.70 23.37 -5.68
C HIS A 25 20.24 23.30 -5.69
N SER A 26 20.93 24.41 -5.44
CA SER A 26 22.40 24.42 -5.35
C SER A 26 22.95 23.56 -4.20
N LEU A 27 22.14 23.33 -3.15
CA LEU A 27 22.52 22.46 -2.04
C LEU A 27 22.48 20.97 -2.41
N TRP A 28 21.69 20.59 -3.41
CA TRP A 28 21.52 19.18 -3.79
C TRP A 28 22.82 18.57 -4.31
N GLN A 29 23.69 19.40 -4.88
CA GLN A 29 24.99 19.00 -5.41
C GLN A 29 26.07 18.86 -4.31
N ILE A 30 25.78 19.29 -3.08
CA ILE A 30 26.73 19.21 -1.98
C ILE A 30 26.75 17.75 -1.46
N PRO A 31 27.91 17.06 -1.46
CA PRO A 31 27.97 15.64 -1.06
C PRO A 31 27.46 15.36 0.36
N ASN A 32 27.58 16.33 1.27
CA ASN A 32 27.09 16.19 2.64
C ASN A 32 25.57 16.31 2.77
N PHE A 33 24.88 16.83 1.75
CA PHE A 33 23.44 17.04 1.79
C PHE A 33 22.69 15.71 1.78
N SER A 34 23.00 14.82 0.83
CA SER A 34 22.45 13.45 0.79
C SER A 34 22.79 12.65 2.06
N ARG A 35 24.00 12.83 2.60
CA ARG A 35 24.41 12.23 3.88
C ARG A 35 23.57 12.71 5.06
N ALA A 36 23.24 13.99 5.11
CA ALA A 36 22.40 14.57 6.15
C ALA A 36 20.97 14.02 6.08
N TRP A 37 20.38 13.98 4.89
CA TRP A 37 19.07 13.33 4.65
C TRP A 37 19.06 11.88 5.10
N ARG A 38 20.05 11.10 4.66
CA ARG A 38 20.20 9.70 5.06
C ARG A 38 20.27 9.54 6.59
N THR A 39 20.99 10.44 7.27
CA THR A 39 21.14 10.40 8.73
C THR A 39 19.82 10.63 9.44
N VAL A 40 19.05 11.63 9.00
CA VAL A 40 17.75 11.95 9.59
C VAL A 40 16.70 10.87 9.32
N ILE A 41 16.70 10.31 8.11
CA ILE A 41 15.79 9.23 7.71
C ILE A 41 16.12 7.94 8.47
N LEU A 42 17.40 7.59 8.62
CA LEU A 42 17.77 6.32 9.27
C LEU A 42 17.68 6.36 10.81
N ALA A 43 17.64 7.56 11.41
CA ALA A 43 17.70 7.72 12.86
C ALA A 43 16.63 6.94 13.64
N PRO A 44 15.34 6.94 13.26
CA PRO A 44 14.29 6.23 14.00
C PRO A 44 14.51 4.71 14.08
N PHE A 45 15.04 4.09 13.02
CA PHE A 45 15.26 2.63 12.98
C PHE A 45 16.33 2.17 13.96
N LEU A 46 17.30 3.03 14.28
CA LEU A 46 18.38 2.67 15.19
C LEU A 46 17.94 2.60 16.66
N ALA A 47 16.80 3.21 16.99
CA ALA A 47 16.24 3.27 18.34
C ALA A 47 14.92 2.49 18.48
N ALA A 48 14.38 1.98 17.38
CA ALA A 48 13.10 1.30 17.35
C ALA A 48 13.20 -0.10 17.98
N SER A 49 12.13 -0.53 18.64
CA SER A 49 11.90 -1.93 19.01
C SER A 49 10.98 -2.58 17.98
N CYS A 50 10.98 -3.91 17.92
CA CYS A 50 10.04 -4.68 17.10
C CYS A 50 9.07 -5.44 18.02
N PRO A 51 7.75 -5.19 17.96
CA PRO A 51 7.10 -4.10 17.23
C PRO A 51 7.38 -2.71 17.87
N PRO A 52 7.20 -1.61 17.13
CA PRO A 52 7.39 -0.26 17.65
C PRO A 52 6.26 0.11 18.61
N ASN A 53 6.61 0.81 19.70
CA ASN A 53 5.60 1.45 20.54
C ASN A 53 4.98 2.68 19.84
N PRO A 54 3.86 3.24 20.33
CA PRO A 54 3.17 4.33 19.64
C PRO A 54 4.04 5.55 19.29
N LYS A 55 4.99 5.93 20.16
CA LYS A 55 5.93 7.05 19.89
C LYS A 55 6.95 6.70 18.80
N GLN A 56 7.40 5.44 18.76
CA GLN A 56 8.30 4.97 17.70
C GLN A 56 7.55 4.86 16.37
N LEU A 57 6.28 4.43 16.38
CA LEU A 57 5.43 4.39 15.20
C LEU A 57 5.21 5.78 14.61
N GLU A 58 4.92 6.77 15.45
CA GLU A 58 4.83 8.19 15.03
C GLU A 58 6.14 8.66 14.39
N ALA A 59 7.29 8.39 15.03
CA ALA A 59 8.60 8.72 14.45
C ALA A 59 8.88 8.00 13.13
N CYS A 60 8.40 6.76 12.95
CA CYS A 60 8.47 6.00 11.71
C CYS A 60 7.57 6.59 10.62
N CYS A 61 6.40 7.11 10.98
CA CYS A 61 5.51 7.82 10.06
C CYS A 61 6.12 9.16 9.61
N GLU A 62 6.63 9.96 10.54
CA GLU A 62 7.37 11.19 10.23
C GLU A 62 8.60 10.93 9.35
N CYS A 63 9.27 9.80 9.57
CA CYS A 63 10.38 9.35 8.74
C CYS A 63 9.94 9.12 7.29
N PHE A 64 8.79 8.45 7.09
CA PHE A 64 8.25 8.23 5.76
C PHE A 64 7.89 9.56 5.08
N VAL A 65 7.23 10.48 5.79
CA VAL A 65 6.96 11.84 5.30
C VAL A 65 8.24 12.59 4.94
N THR A 66 9.30 12.44 5.75
CA THR A 66 10.62 13.03 5.48
C THR A 66 11.22 12.44 4.20
N LEU A 67 11.07 11.14 3.98
CA LEU A 67 11.51 10.47 2.76
C LEU A 67 10.77 11.02 1.52
N LEU A 68 9.45 11.26 1.61
CA LEU A 68 8.65 11.84 0.53
C LEU A 68 9.11 13.26 0.14
N LYS A 69 9.68 14.00 1.09
CA LYS A 69 10.21 15.37 0.89
C LYS A 69 11.67 15.42 0.48
N CYS A 70 12.36 14.28 0.43
CA CYS A 70 13.78 14.21 0.17
C CYS A 70 14.07 14.54 -1.31
N PRO A 71 14.76 15.66 -1.62
CA PRO A 71 15.04 16.05 -2.99
C PRO A 71 16.10 15.17 -3.68
N VAL A 72 16.86 14.42 -2.89
CA VAL A 72 17.96 13.55 -3.33
C VAL A 72 17.61 12.07 -3.13
N LEU A 73 16.33 11.72 -3.30
CA LEU A 73 15.82 10.37 -3.11
C LEU A 73 16.55 9.33 -3.96
N ALA A 74 16.95 9.71 -5.18
CA ALA A 74 17.71 8.85 -6.09
C ALA A 74 19.08 8.41 -5.55
N ASP A 75 19.66 9.18 -4.62
CA ASP A 75 20.95 8.87 -3.98
C ASP A 75 20.79 8.00 -2.73
N LEU A 76 19.54 7.74 -2.29
CA LEU A 76 19.25 6.94 -1.11
C LEU A 76 19.03 5.47 -1.45
N ASP A 77 19.47 4.60 -0.54
CA ASP A 77 19.13 3.17 -0.59
C ASP A 77 17.69 2.95 -0.10
N VAL A 78 16.72 3.29 -0.97
CA VAL A 78 15.28 3.14 -0.68
C VAL A 78 14.91 1.68 -0.40
N ILE A 79 15.60 0.72 -1.02
CA ILE A 79 15.39 -0.72 -0.76
C ILE A 79 15.87 -1.07 0.65
N GLY A 80 17.05 -0.59 1.04
CA GLY A 80 17.55 -0.74 2.41
C GLY A 80 16.59 -0.16 3.44
N ILE A 81 16.03 1.04 3.18
CA ILE A 81 15.03 1.66 4.05
C ILE A 81 13.74 0.82 4.12
N ALA A 82 13.25 0.32 3.00
CA ALA A 82 12.09 -0.57 2.97
C ALA A 82 12.31 -1.83 3.84
N LYS A 83 13.52 -2.42 3.77
CA LYS A 83 13.90 -3.55 4.63
C LYS A 83 13.90 -3.21 6.12
N GLN A 84 14.31 -1.99 6.48
CA GLN A 84 14.25 -1.54 7.88
C GLN A 84 12.79 -1.43 8.38
N TYR A 85 11.87 -0.91 7.57
CA TYR A 85 10.44 -0.91 7.92
C TYR A 85 9.89 -2.33 8.06
N ALA A 86 10.22 -3.23 7.13
CA ALA A 86 9.79 -4.63 7.20
C ALA A 86 10.30 -5.33 8.47
N GLN A 87 11.54 -5.05 8.90
CA GLN A 87 12.13 -5.57 10.14
C GLN A 87 11.49 -5.03 11.43
N LEU A 88 10.69 -3.96 11.34
CA LEU A 88 9.94 -3.38 12.45
C LEU A 88 8.45 -3.77 12.43
N ASP A 89 8.07 -4.77 11.65
CA ASP A 89 6.67 -5.14 11.42
C ASP A 89 5.83 -3.96 10.86
N LEU A 90 6.45 -3.13 10.02
CA LEU A 90 5.81 -2.01 9.32
C LEU A 90 5.68 -2.25 7.80
N PRO A 91 4.96 -3.31 7.35
CA PRO A 91 4.98 -3.71 5.95
C PRO A 91 4.28 -2.72 5.00
N ALA A 92 3.32 -1.91 5.47
CA ALA A 92 2.71 -0.87 4.63
C ALA A 92 3.71 0.26 4.32
N PHE A 93 4.50 0.69 5.31
CA PHE A 93 5.56 1.66 5.09
C PHE A 93 6.71 1.10 4.25
N ALA A 94 7.05 -0.19 4.42
CA ALA A 94 8.01 -0.87 3.57
C ALA A 94 7.58 -0.84 2.10
N LEU A 95 6.33 -1.23 1.82
CA LEU A 95 5.77 -1.17 0.46
C LEU A 95 5.67 0.26 -0.07
N GLY A 96 5.31 1.23 0.79
CA GLY A 96 5.36 2.65 0.47
C GLY A 96 6.75 3.11 0.01
N CYS A 97 7.82 2.63 0.65
CA CYS A 97 9.19 2.91 0.22
C CYS A 97 9.49 2.27 -1.14
N LEU A 98 9.07 1.02 -1.38
CA LEU A 98 9.30 0.36 -2.67
C LEU A 98 8.62 1.09 -3.83
N LEU A 99 7.45 1.69 -3.62
CA LEU A 99 6.76 2.52 -4.62
C LEU A 99 7.58 3.75 -5.06
N LEU A 100 8.51 4.22 -4.22
CA LEU A 100 9.39 5.35 -4.51
C LEU A 100 10.60 5.00 -5.39
N ILE A 101 10.83 3.71 -5.69
CA ILE A 101 11.93 3.29 -6.56
C ILE A 101 11.70 3.88 -7.97
N PRO A 102 12.65 4.68 -8.50
CA PRO A 102 12.44 5.40 -9.76
C PRO A 102 12.53 4.49 -10.99
N GLN A 103 13.28 3.39 -10.94
CA GLN A 103 13.39 2.44 -12.05
C GLN A 103 12.21 1.45 -12.04
N PRO A 104 11.34 1.43 -13.07
CA PRO A 104 10.09 0.69 -13.03
C PRO A 104 10.28 -0.82 -12.95
N GLU A 105 11.21 -1.41 -13.69
CA GLU A 105 11.46 -2.86 -13.69
C GLU A 105 11.99 -3.31 -12.32
N LYS A 106 12.93 -2.53 -11.76
CA LYS A 106 13.49 -2.80 -10.44
C LYS A 106 12.42 -2.65 -9.35
N ARG A 107 11.57 -1.63 -9.46
CA ARG A 107 10.45 -1.40 -8.56
C ARG A 107 9.51 -2.59 -8.55
N GLU A 108 9.06 -3.03 -9.73
CA GLU A 108 8.16 -4.16 -9.87
C GLU A 108 8.75 -5.44 -9.27
N GLN A 109 10.01 -5.75 -9.58
CA GLN A 109 10.71 -6.91 -9.01
C GLN A 109 10.76 -6.87 -7.48
N GLN A 110 11.09 -5.72 -6.88
CA GLN A 110 11.15 -5.60 -5.42
C GLN A 110 9.76 -5.70 -4.78
N ILE A 111 8.74 -5.11 -5.41
CA ILE A 111 7.35 -5.20 -4.94
C ILE A 111 6.87 -6.65 -4.99
N GLN A 112 7.01 -7.34 -6.12
CA GLN A 112 6.58 -8.73 -6.26
C GLN A 112 7.30 -9.64 -5.24
N GLY A 113 8.61 -9.49 -5.10
CA GLY A 113 9.38 -10.23 -4.10
C GLY A 113 8.87 -9.96 -2.68
N PHE A 114 8.57 -8.70 -2.34
CA PHE A 114 8.02 -8.35 -1.03
C PHE A 114 6.63 -8.96 -0.79
N LEU A 115 5.73 -8.88 -1.78
CA LEU A 115 4.37 -9.40 -1.67
C LEU A 115 4.33 -10.92 -1.53
N SER A 116 5.23 -11.64 -2.19
CA SER A 116 5.30 -13.11 -2.11
C SER A 116 5.54 -13.65 -0.69
N SER A 117 6.17 -12.88 0.18
CA SER A 117 6.48 -13.25 1.56
C SER A 117 5.66 -12.49 2.62
N SER A 118 4.82 -11.53 2.21
CA SER A 118 4.09 -10.65 3.11
C SER A 118 2.67 -11.12 3.35
N ASN A 119 2.08 -10.76 4.50
CA ASN A 119 0.66 -10.97 4.75
C ASN A 119 -0.16 -9.77 4.21
N PRO A 120 -0.96 -9.93 3.14
CA PRO A 120 -1.68 -8.80 2.53
C PRO A 120 -2.71 -8.18 3.48
N GLU A 121 -3.31 -8.98 4.38
CA GLU A 121 -4.29 -8.48 5.35
C GLU A 121 -3.65 -7.57 6.40
N ALA A 122 -2.44 -7.92 6.86
CA ALA A 122 -1.68 -7.10 7.81
C ALA A 122 -1.28 -5.75 7.18
N ILE A 123 -0.95 -5.74 5.88
CA ILE A 123 -0.67 -4.50 5.15
C ILE A 123 -1.91 -3.63 5.09
N LEU A 124 -3.07 -4.17 4.68
CA LEU A 124 -4.32 -3.41 4.62
C LEU A 124 -4.72 -2.84 5.99
N GLN A 125 -4.53 -3.62 7.05
CA GLN A 125 -4.80 -3.16 8.42
C GLN A 125 -3.90 -2.00 8.81
N GLN A 126 -2.60 -2.11 8.55
CA GLN A 126 -1.67 -1.03 8.86
C GLN A 126 -1.94 0.23 8.04
N VAL A 127 -2.38 0.11 6.79
CA VAL A 127 -2.79 1.26 5.98
C VAL A 127 -3.97 2.00 6.63
N ASP A 128 -4.99 1.27 7.10
CA ASP A 128 -6.15 1.86 7.77
C ASP A 128 -5.77 2.54 9.09
N GLU A 129 -4.86 1.94 9.85
CA GLU A 129 -4.44 2.42 11.17
C GLU A 129 -3.46 3.59 11.10
N CYS A 130 -2.51 3.57 10.16
CA CYS A 130 -1.33 4.43 10.20
C CYS A 130 -1.18 5.40 9.02
N MET A 131 -1.94 5.24 7.94
CA MET A 131 -1.77 6.03 6.70
C MET A 131 -3.02 6.79 6.25
N ASN A 132 -4.04 6.89 7.10
CA ASN A 132 -5.35 7.43 6.73
C ASN A 132 -5.44 8.98 6.67
N THR A 133 -4.38 9.72 7.01
CA THR A 133 -4.41 11.19 7.11
C THR A 133 -3.17 11.86 6.53
N GLY A 134 -3.31 13.14 6.18
CA GLY A 134 -2.19 14.02 5.81
C GLY A 134 -1.44 13.59 4.54
N GLU A 135 -0.12 13.77 4.56
CA GLU A 135 0.77 13.60 3.41
C GLU A 135 0.93 12.14 2.96
N VAL A 136 0.51 11.18 3.78
CA VAL A 136 0.61 9.74 3.50
C VAL A 136 -0.67 9.15 2.90
N ALA A 137 -1.79 9.89 2.92
CA ALA A 137 -3.08 9.41 2.42
C ALA A 137 -3.06 9.04 0.91
N GLY A 138 -2.28 9.77 0.10
CA GLY A 138 -2.09 9.45 -1.31
C GLY A 138 -1.40 8.08 -1.51
N PHE A 139 -0.42 7.76 -0.67
CA PHE A 139 0.25 6.45 -0.68
C PHE A 139 -0.65 5.36 -0.12
N ALA A 140 -1.48 5.66 0.89
CA ALA A 140 -2.45 4.71 1.42
C ALA A 140 -3.38 4.16 0.34
N SER A 141 -3.87 5.03 -0.55
CA SER A 141 -4.70 4.60 -1.69
C SER A 141 -3.92 3.71 -2.66
N GLN A 142 -2.71 4.11 -3.05
CA GLN A 142 -1.88 3.33 -3.97
C GLN A 142 -1.53 1.95 -3.41
N ILE A 143 -1.12 1.89 -2.14
CA ILE A 143 -0.81 0.64 -1.44
C ILE A 143 -2.07 -0.24 -1.38
N ARG A 144 -3.23 0.33 -1.04
CA ARG A 144 -4.49 -0.43 -0.98
C ARG A 144 -4.84 -1.03 -2.35
N CYS A 145 -4.80 -0.24 -3.42
CA CYS A 145 -5.08 -0.75 -4.78
C CYS A 145 -4.11 -1.88 -5.15
N LEU A 146 -2.81 -1.68 -4.92
CA LEU A 146 -1.77 -2.66 -5.23
C LEU A 146 -1.97 -3.98 -4.48
N ILE A 147 -2.32 -3.92 -3.19
CA ILE A 147 -2.59 -5.12 -2.40
C ILE A 147 -3.85 -5.84 -2.87
N LEU A 148 -4.93 -5.10 -3.16
CA LEU A 148 -6.15 -5.70 -3.68
C LEU A 148 -5.90 -6.35 -5.05
N ASP A 149 -5.17 -5.69 -5.95
CA ASP A 149 -4.79 -6.25 -7.25
C ASP A 149 -3.97 -7.54 -7.10
N ASN A 150 -3.04 -7.57 -6.15
CA ASN A 150 -2.28 -8.77 -5.83
C ASN A 150 -3.18 -9.91 -5.31
N ILE A 151 -4.14 -9.62 -4.44
CA ILE A 151 -5.11 -10.63 -3.95
C ILE A 151 -5.93 -11.21 -5.10
N ILE A 152 -6.37 -10.36 -6.04
CA ILE A 152 -7.12 -10.76 -7.24
C ILE A 152 -6.23 -11.62 -8.14
N HIS A 153 -5.00 -11.19 -8.41
CA HIS A 153 -4.03 -11.92 -9.23
C HIS A 153 -3.73 -13.32 -8.68
N GLU A 154 -3.43 -13.41 -7.38
CA GLU A 154 -3.13 -14.66 -6.68
C GLU A 154 -4.38 -15.51 -6.37
N LYS A 155 -5.57 -15.04 -6.76
CA LYS A 155 -6.87 -15.69 -6.52
C LYS A 155 -7.13 -16.04 -5.05
N GLN A 156 -6.63 -15.21 -4.12
CA GLN A 156 -6.72 -15.44 -2.67
C GLN A 156 -8.08 -15.05 -2.07
N TYR A 157 -9.16 -15.10 -2.85
CA TYR A 157 -10.51 -14.64 -2.46
C TYR A 157 -11.03 -15.29 -1.18
N GLU A 158 -10.73 -16.58 -0.98
CA GLU A 158 -11.18 -17.33 0.20
C GLU A 158 -10.71 -16.72 1.51
N LYS A 159 -9.45 -16.31 1.57
CA LYS A 159 -8.85 -15.68 2.75
C LYS A 159 -9.55 -14.37 3.12
N PHE A 160 -10.05 -13.63 2.13
CA PHE A 160 -10.65 -12.32 2.33
C PHE A 160 -12.18 -12.33 2.33
N SER A 161 -12.83 -13.45 1.98
CA SER A 161 -14.29 -13.56 1.87
C SER A 161 -15.07 -13.12 3.11
N LYS A 162 -14.51 -13.36 4.31
CA LYS A 162 -15.09 -12.98 5.60
C LYS A 162 -14.43 -11.74 6.22
N SER A 163 -13.45 -11.14 5.54
CA SER A 163 -12.72 -9.99 6.04
C SER A 163 -13.47 -8.69 5.73
N LYS A 164 -13.24 -7.64 6.53
CA LYS A 164 -13.79 -6.30 6.29
C LYS A 164 -13.34 -5.69 4.95
N TYR A 165 -12.31 -6.26 4.33
CA TYR A 165 -11.79 -5.84 3.03
C TYR A 165 -12.52 -6.45 1.82
N PHE A 166 -13.41 -7.42 2.02
CA PHE A 166 -14.12 -8.05 0.90
C PHE A 166 -14.93 -7.06 0.04
N PRO A 167 -15.65 -6.06 0.60
CA PRO A 167 -16.32 -5.05 -0.20
C PRO A 167 -15.35 -4.22 -1.06
N LEU A 168 -14.17 -3.90 -0.52
CA LEU A 168 -13.12 -3.19 -1.27
C LEU A 168 -12.56 -4.06 -2.40
N LEU A 169 -12.43 -5.37 -2.16
CA LEU A 169 -12.01 -6.33 -3.18
C LEU A 169 -13.05 -6.44 -4.31
N LYS A 170 -14.35 -6.51 -3.99
CA LYS A 170 -15.43 -6.47 -4.99
C LYS A 170 -15.35 -5.21 -5.85
N LEU A 171 -15.19 -4.05 -5.20
CA LEU A 171 -15.05 -2.77 -5.89
C LEU A 171 -13.85 -2.75 -6.84
N GLN A 172 -12.69 -3.25 -6.40
CA GLN A 172 -11.49 -3.32 -7.23
C GLN A 172 -11.66 -4.25 -8.44
N VAL A 173 -12.29 -5.41 -8.24
CA VAL A 173 -12.61 -6.35 -9.32
C VAL A 173 -13.52 -5.71 -10.37
N MET A 174 -14.54 -4.97 -9.94
CA MET A 174 -15.46 -4.25 -10.84
C MET A 174 -14.72 -3.15 -11.63
N ASN A 175 -13.90 -2.34 -10.96
CA ASN A 175 -13.16 -1.26 -11.61
C ASN A 175 -12.17 -1.78 -12.67
N ASN A 176 -11.62 -2.97 -12.47
CA ASN A 176 -10.68 -3.60 -13.39
C ASN A 176 -11.35 -4.52 -14.44
N ASN A 177 -12.68 -4.56 -14.50
CA ASN A 177 -13.46 -5.46 -15.37
C ASN A 177 -13.11 -6.96 -15.22
N ARG A 178 -12.63 -7.39 -14.05
CA ARG A 178 -12.28 -8.79 -13.76
C ARG A 178 -13.42 -9.58 -13.08
N VAL A 179 -14.65 -9.08 -13.20
CA VAL A 179 -15.84 -9.58 -12.48
C VAL A 179 -16.10 -11.07 -12.71
N LYS A 180 -15.81 -11.56 -13.92
CA LYS A 180 -15.98 -12.98 -14.27
C LYS A 180 -15.22 -13.92 -13.35
N GLU A 181 -13.98 -13.61 -13.01
CA GLU A 181 -13.15 -14.46 -12.14
C GLU A 181 -13.74 -14.57 -10.72
N LEU A 182 -14.27 -13.47 -10.19
CA LEU A 182 -14.90 -13.47 -8.86
C LEU A 182 -16.26 -14.17 -8.87
N VAL A 183 -17.03 -14.04 -9.95
CA VAL A 183 -18.28 -14.78 -10.16
C VAL A 183 -18.04 -16.29 -10.21
N GLU A 184 -17.05 -16.73 -10.98
CA GLU A 184 -16.65 -18.15 -11.06
C GLU A 184 -16.22 -18.68 -9.69
N TYR A 185 -15.45 -17.89 -8.92
CA TYR A 185 -15.10 -18.23 -7.55
C TYR A 185 -16.34 -18.39 -6.64
N LEU A 186 -17.29 -17.45 -6.66
CA LEU A 186 -18.51 -17.52 -5.84
C LEU A 186 -19.38 -18.73 -6.20
N LEU A 187 -19.49 -19.03 -7.50
CA LEU A 187 -20.17 -20.24 -7.98
C LEU A 187 -19.52 -21.52 -7.47
N SER A 188 -18.18 -21.57 -7.44
CA SER A 188 -17.45 -22.74 -6.90
C SER A 188 -17.70 -22.98 -5.40
N LYS A 189 -18.12 -21.94 -4.66
CA LYS A 189 -18.49 -22.02 -3.23
C LYS A 189 -19.99 -22.19 -3.01
N ASN A 190 -20.79 -22.44 -4.05
CA ASN A 190 -22.25 -22.53 -4.03
C ASN A 190 -22.95 -21.23 -3.58
N CYS A 191 -22.31 -20.08 -3.76
CA CYS A 191 -22.85 -18.75 -3.44
C CYS A 191 -23.46 -18.09 -4.68
N ALA A 192 -24.44 -18.75 -5.31
CA ALA A 192 -25.03 -18.27 -6.57
C ALA A 192 -25.76 -16.92 -6.41
N ASP A 193 -26.42 -16.69 -5.28
CA ASP A 193 -27.11 -15.43 -5.01
C ASP A 193 -26.13 -14.26 -4.87
N ASP A 194 -24.99 -14.46 -4.19
CA ASP A 194 -23.92 -13.46 -4.08
C ASP A 194 -23.28 -13.17 -5.43
N ALA A 195 -23.13 -14.19 -6.26
CA ALA A 195 -22.59 -14.05 -7.61
C ALA A 195 -23.55 -13.23 -8.50
N ALA A 196 -24.84 -13.50 -8.43
CA ALA A 196 -25.85 -12.74 -9.16
C ALA A 196 -25.91 -11.28 -8.69
N ALA A 197 -25.87 -11.04 -7.37
CA ALA A 197 -25.84 -9.70 -6.80
C ALA A 197 -24.61 -8.90 -7.27
N LEU A 198 -23.43 -9.54 -7.35
CA LEU A 198 -22.21 -8.91 -7.86
C LEU A 198 -22.35 -8.52 -9.35
N VAL A 199 -22.92 -9.41 -10.18
CA VAL A 199 -23.17 -9.12 -11.60
C VAL A 199 -24.16 -7.97 -11.74
N THR A 200 -25.20 -7.93 -10.90
CA THR A 200 -26.18 -6.85 -10.91
C THR A 200 -25.55 -5.50 -10.60
N GLU A 201 -24.77 -5.42 -9.52
CA GLU A 201 -24.06 -4.20 -9.15
C GLU A 201 -23.09 -3.74 -10.25
N TYR A 202 -22.40 -4.68 -10.90
CA TYR A 202 -21.49 -4.37 -12.00
C TYR A 202 -22.23 -3.81 -13.22
N GLN A 203 -23.35 -4.42 -13.62
CA GLN A 203 -24.12 -3.96 -14.78
C GLN A 203 -24.72 -2.57 -14.54
N GLU A 204 -25.24 -2.30 -13.34
CA GLU A 204 -25.74 -0.98 -12.95
C GLU A 204 -24.64 0.08 -13.07
N ARG A 205 -23.41 -0.23 -12.64
CA ARG A 205 -22.25 0.68 -12.79
C ARG A 205 -21.85 0.89 -14.24
N CYS A 206 -22.00 -0.11 -15.10
CA CYS A 206 -21.78 0.01 -16.53
C CYS A 206 -22.91 0.74 -17.27
N GLY A 207 -24.00 1.11 -16.57
CA GLY A 207 -25.18 1.75 -17.18
C GLY A 207 -26.11 0.78 -17.90
N ASN A 208 -25.94 -0.53 -17.70
CA ASN A 208 -26.79 -1.57 -18.27
C ASN A 208 -27.97 -1.84 -17.34
N SER A 209 -29.19 -1.83 -17.87
CA SER A 209 -30.38 -2.16 -17.08
C SER A 209 -30.60 -3.67 -17.04
N ILE A 210 -30.67 -4.24 -15.83
CA ILE A 210 -31.13 -5.60 -15.63
C ILE A 210 -32.64 -5.57 -15.33
N PRO A 211 -33.45 -6.37 -16.03
CA PRO A 211 -34.85 -6.57 -15.67
C PRO A 211 -35.00 -7.05 -14.21
N ALA A 212 -35.83 -6.35 -13.43
CA ALA A 212 -36.00 -6.60 -11.99
C ALA A 212 -36.55 -8.00 -11.64
N ASP A 213 -37.13 -8.71 -12.62
CA ASP A 213 -37.81 -10.00 -12.43
C ASP A 213 -36.94 -11.22 -12.79
N LEU A 214 -35.67 -11.03 -13.13
CA LEU A 214 -34.78 -12.14 -13.50
C LEU A 214 -34.34 -12.95 -12.28
N LEU A 215 -34.42 -14.27 -12.39
CA LEU A 215 -33.86 -15.18 -11.39
C LEU A 215 -32.33 -15.07 -11.37
N PRO A 216 -31.68 -15.24 -10.20
CA PRO A 216 -30.22 -15.24 -10.08
C PRO A 216 -29.50 -16.12 -11.11
N CYS A 217 -30.05 -17.32 -11.36
CA CYS A 217 -29.54 -18.25 -12.36
C CYS A 217 -29.55 -17.71 -13.79
N ASP A 218 -30.55 -16.91 -14.15
CA ASP A 218 -30.71 -16.37 -15.50
C ASP A 218 -29.78 -15.17 -15.72
N ILE A 219 -29.62 -14.32 -14.69
CA ILE A 219 -28.62 -13.23 -14.67
C ILE A 219 -27.21 -13.79 -14.92
N LEU A 220 -26.85 -14.85 -14.18
CA LEU A 220 -25.55 -15.48 -14.27
C LEU A 220 -25.31 -16.14 -15.64
N LYS A 221 -26.31 -16.83 -16.19
CA LYS A 221 -26.20 -17.41 -17.55
C LYS A 221 -25.98 -16.32 -18.59
N MET A 222 -26.73 -15.22 -18.55
CA MET A 222 -26.55 -14.10 -19.47
C MET A 222 -25.13 -13.55 -19.41
N PHE A 223 -24.64 -13.27 -18.20
CA PHE A 223 -23.32 -12.70 -17.99
C PHE A 223 -22.19 -13.63 -18.45
N LEU A 224 -22.25 -14.92 -18.09
CA LEU A 224 -21.21 -15.89 -18.44
C LEU A 224 -21.20 -16.27 -19.92
N SER A 225 -22.34 -16.13 -20.61
CA SER A 225 -22.45 -16.41 -22.06
C SER A 225 -21.94 -15.25 -22.92
N THR A 226 -21.74 -14.07 -22.34
CA THR A 226 -21.25 -12.90 -23.07
C THR A 226 -19.72 -12.97 -23.13
N PRO A 227 -19.09 -12.95 -24.31
CA PRO A 227 -17.64 -12.84 -24.41
C PRO A 227 -17.17 -11.50 -23.81
N GLN A 228 -16.17 -11.56 -22.92
CA GLN A 228 -15.48 -10.39 -22.37
C GLN A 228 -14.23 -10.08 -23.17
#